data_AF-A0A093XRJ5-F1
#
_entry.id   AF-A0A093XRJ5-F1
#
_cell.length_a   1.000
_cell.length_b   1.000
_cell.length_c   1.000
_cell.angle_alpha   90.00
_cell.angle_beta   90.00
_cell.angle_gamma   90.00
#
_symmetry.space_group_name_H-M   'P 1'
#
loop_
_entity.id
_entity.type
_entity.pdbx_description
1 polymer ?
#
loop_
_entity_poly.entity_id
_entity_poly.type
_entity_poly.pdbx_seq_one_letter_code
_entity_poly.pdbx_strand_id
1 'polypeptide(L)'
;IHNSHLLTSFLHQLPTPLPSEPLDLPPSLSALKNGPVAQSNVLSPNFDNLSLSIDPFLEKNCDLLLDAIETHHSENNNFQYYQRSLAREQQKIAAWQAKRKAENASRATLKQAPLPEDEWQRLFKLPQEPSRLESMLNTRQVEQYSRQIDGFVSSTTGKMFAVKGNLLPGEATE
;
A
#
# COMPACT_ATOMS: atom_id res chain seq x y z
N ILE A 1 24.71 -19.41 9.38
CA ILE A 1 25.03 -18.33 10.35
C ILE A 1 24.28 -17.09 9.87
N HIS A 2 23.22 -16.71 10.56
CA HIS A 2 22.52 -15.46 10.25
C HIS A 2 23.48 -14.32 10.59
N ASN A 3 23.82 -13.47 9.62
CA ASN A 3 24.63 -12.29 9.82
C ASN A 3 23.91 -11.38 10.83
N SER A 4 24.16 -11.57 12.12
CA SER A 4 23.75 -10.59 13.11
C SER A 4 24.64 -9.37 12.88
N HIS A 5 24.05 -8.21 12.61
CA HIS A 5 24.79 -6.96 12.54
C HIS A 5 25.66 -6.73 13.80
N LEU A 6 25.30 -7.37 14.91
CA LEU A 6 26.09 -7.50 16.13
C LEU A 6 27.43 -8.25 15.91
N LEU A 7 27.44 -9.42 15.27
CA LEU A 7 28.68 -10.15 14.95
C LEU A 7 29.58 -9.33 14.03
N THR A 8 29.00 -8.71 13.01
CA THR A 8 29.72 -7.78 12.12
C THR A 8 30.31 -6.61 12.91
N SER A 9 29.55 -6.01 13.84
CA SER A 9 30.04 -4.93 14.71
C SER A 9 31.19 -5.37 15.62
N PHE A 10 31.12 -6.58 16.19
CA PHE A 10 32.20 -7.12 17.02
C PHE A 10 33.46 -7.40 16.19
N LEU A 11 33.31 -7.90 14.96
CA LEU A 11 34.43 -8.10 14.05
C LEU A 11 35.10 -6.76 13.67
N HIS A 12 34.33 -5.68 13.51
CA HIS A 12 34.86 -4.34 13.29
C HIS A 12 35.54 -3.71 14.53
N GLN A 13 35.26 -4.22 15.74
CA GLN A 13 35.91 -3.76 16.97
C GLN A 13 37.25 -4.47 17.22
N LEU A 14 37.59 -5.51 16.46
CA LEU A 14 38.87 -6.18 16.59
C LEU A 14 40.00 -5.22 16.18
N PRO A 15 41.01 -5.00 17.05
CA PRO A 15 42.15 -4.14 16.72
C PRO A 15 42.86 -4.69 15.49
N THR A 16 42.81 -3.95 14.38
CA THR A 16 43.66 -4.22 13.23
C THR A 16 45.04 -3.63 13.50
N PRO A 17 46.12 -4.42 13.37
CA PRO A 17 47.47 -3.88 13.52
C PRO A 17 47.70 -2.79 12.49
N LEU A 18 48.27 -1.66 12.91
CA LEU A 18 48.65 -0.61 11.96
C LEU A 18 49.64 -1.19 10.95
N PRO A 19 49.53 -0.82 9.66
CA PRO A 19 50.51 -1.21 8.66
C PRO A 19 51.92 -0.81 9.12
N SER A 20 52.84 -1.77 9.19
CA SER A 20 54.23 -1.54 9.61
C SER A 20 55.09 -0.93 8.51
N GLU A 21 54.62 -1.00 7.25
CA GLU A 21 55.28 -0.39 6.10
C GLU A 21 54.67 0.98 5.77
N PRO A 22 55.50 1.94 5.33
CA PRO A 22 54.99 3.22 4.84
C PRO A 22 54.09 2.98 3.62
N LEU A 23 52.86 3.49 3.68
CA LEU A 23 51.90 3.40 2.59
C LEU A 23 52.39 4.25 1.40
N ASP A 24 52.68 3.59 0.28
CA ASP A 24 52.95 4.28 -0.99
C ASP A 24 51.69 5.00 -1.47
N LEU A 25 51.87 6.24 -1.92
CA LEU A 25 50.79 7.01 -2.52
C LEU A 25 50.35 6.33 -3.82
N PRO A 26 49.04 6.10 -4.02
CA PRO A 26 48.56 5.44 -5.22
C PRO A 26 48.86 6.29 -6.46
N PRO A 27 49.40 5.68 -7.55
CA PRO A 27 49.83 6.42 -8.74
C PRO A 27 48.67 6.97 -9.58
N SER A 28 47.43 6.51 -9.34
CA SER A 28 46.24 6.94 -10.07
C SER A 28 44.95 6.66 -9.31
N LEU A 29 43.86 7.32 -9.71
CA LEU A 29 42.52 7.11 -9.15
C LEU A 29 42.00 5.68 -9.39
N SER A 30 42.37 5.06 -10.51
CA SER A 30 42.07 3.66 -10.80
C SER A 30 42.85 2.70 -9.89
N ALA A 31 44.12 2.99 -9.61
CA ALA A 31 44.90 2.22 -8.62
C ALA A 31 44.33 2.37 -7.21
N LEU A 32 43.84 3.55 -6.85
CA LEU A 32 43.14 3.78 -5.57
C LEU A 32 41.87 2.93 -5.48
N LYS A 33 40.98 2.98 -6.49
CA LYS A 33 39.71 2.23 -6.49
C LYS A 33 39.87 0.71 -6.49
N ASN A 34 40.92 0.22 -7.15
CA ASN A 34 41.21 -1.22 -7.24
C ASN A 34 42.12 -1.71 -6.12
N GLY A 35 42.60 -0.81 -5.25
CA GLY A 35 43.51 -1.14 -4.16
C GLY A 35 42.83 -1.98 -3.07
N PRO A 36 43.60 -2.76 -2.29
CA PRO A 36 43.07 -3.66 -1.26
C PRO A 36 42.29 -2.94 -0.15
N VAL A 37 42.47 -1.63 0.01
CA VAL A 37 41.73 -0.78 0.97
C VAL A 37 40.39 -0.30 0.40
N ALA A 38 40.28 -0.13 -0.92
CA ALA A 38 39.07 0.35 -1.58
C ALA A 38 38.15 -0.79 -2.05
N GLN A 39 38.69 -2.01 -2.18
CA GLN A 39 37.87 -3.20 -2.43
C GLN A 39 37.02 -3.51 -1.20
N SER A 40 35.70 -3.45 -1.35
CA SER A 40 34.77 -3.84 -0.30
C SER A 40 34.91 -5.34 -0.01
N ASN A 41 35.52 -5.68 1.12
CA ASN A 41 35.56 -7.05 1.63
C ASN A 41 34.32 -7.30 2.51
N VAL A 42 34.02 -8.56 2.86
CA VAL A 42 32.91 -8.93 3.77
C VAL A 42 33.05 -8.26 5.15
N LEU A 43 34.28 -7.90 5.53
CA LEU A 43 34.64 -7.19 6.76
C LEU A 43 34.71 -5.67 6.57
N SER A 44 34.31 -5.14 5.41
CA SER A 44 34.22 -3.69 5.19
C SER A 44 32.85 -3.19 5.67
N PRO A 45 32.79 -2.02 6.34
CA PRO A 45 31.52 -1.50 6.83
C PRO A 45 30.59 -1.17 5.66
N ASN A 46 29.34 -1.65 5.71
CA ASN A 46 28.31 -1.35 4.73
C ASN A 46 27.55 -0.07 5.14
N PHE A 47 27.60 0.95 4.28
CA PHE A 47 26.91 2.24 4.48
C PHE A 47 25.67 2.44 3.60
N ASP A 48 25.25 1.45 2.81
CA ASP A 48 24.10 1.55 1.89
C ASP A 48 22.82 1.94 2.64
N ASN A 49 22.62 1.38 3.82
CA ASN A 49 21.49 1.69 4.69
C ASN A 49 21.50 3.12 5.24
N LEU A 50 22.63 3.84 5.15
CA LEU A 50 22.79 5.23 5.60
C LEU A 50 22.71 6.23 4.43
N SER A 51 22.54 5.74 3.19
CA SER A 51 22.34 6.63 2.04
C SER A 51 21.07 7.46 2.23
N LEU A 52 21.20 8.77 2.03
CA LEU A 52 20.11 9.74 2.16
C LEU A 52 19.42 10.07 0.82
N SER A 53 19.83 9.41 -0.27
CA SER A 53 19.22 9.61 -1.58
C SER A 53 17.73 9.30 -1.50
N ILE A 54 16.90 10.33 -1.73
CA ILE A 54 15.46 10.17 -1.94
C ILE A 54 15.32 9.46 -3.29
N ASP A 55 15.17 8.15 -3.20
CA ASP A 55 15.28 7.18 -4.29
C ASP A 55 14.02 7.24 -5.19
N PRO A 56 14.08 6.88 -6.50
CA PRO A 56 12.93 6.53 -7.33
C PRO A 56 11.88 5.61 -6.68
N PHE A 57 12.23 4.94 -5.58
CA PHE A 57 11.30 4.20 -4.74
C PHE A 57 10.14 5.05 -4.22
N LEU A 58 10.40 6.24 -3.66
CA LEU A 58 9.33 7.07 -3.06
C LEU A 58 8.39 7.60 -4.14
N GLU A 59 8.96 8.16 -5.22
CA GLU A 59 8.22 8.68 -6.37
C GLU A 59 7.29 7.61 -6.95
N LYS A 60 7.84 6.44 -7.27
CA LYS A 60 7.07 5.34 -7.85
C LYS A 60 5.96 4.84 -6.91
N ASN A 61 6.21 4.76 -5.60
CA ASN A 61 5.17 4.33 -4.66
C ASN A 61 4.06 5.36 -4.50
N CYS A 62 4.39 6.66 -4.56
CA CYS A 62 3.38 7.71 -4.60
C CYS A 62 2.54 7.65 -5.88
N ASP A 63 3.16 7.42 -7.04
CA ASP A 63 2.45 7.28 -8.32
C ASP A 63 1.50 6.07 -8.31
N LEU A 64 1.99 4.91 -7.83
CA LEU A 64 1.18 3.70 -7.69
C LEU A 64 0.03 3.88 -6.69
N LEU A 65 0.26 4.63 -5.61
CA LEU A 65 -0.79 4.96 -4.64
C LEU A 65 -1.88 5.82 -5.27
N LEU A 66 -1.51 6.83 -6.07
CA LEU A 66 -2.46 7.70 -6.76
C LEU A 66 -3.32 6.91 -7.76
N ASP A 67 -2.71 6.03 -8.55
CA ASP A 67 -3.42 5.18 -9.52
C ASP A 67 -4.40 4.20 -8.84
N ALA A 68 -3.97 3.58 -7.73
CA ALA A 68 -4.82 2.70 -6.93
C ALA A 68 -6.03 3.46 -6.33
N ILE A 69 -5.82 4.70 -5.84
CA ILE A 69 -6.89 5.55 -5.31
C ILE A 69 -7.88 5.93 -6.42
N GLU A 70 -7.41 6.28 -7.62
CA GLU A 70 -8.27 6.61 -8.76
C GLU A 70 -9.12 5.41 -9.17
N THR A 71 -8.49 4.23 -9.27
CA THR A 71 -9.20 2.97 -9.53
C THR A 71 -10.26 2.71 -8.46
N HIS A 72 -9.94 2.93 -7.19
CA HIS A 72 -10.87 2.68 -6.07
C HIS A 72 -12.07 3.62 -6.14
N HIS A 73 -11.84 4.87 -6.52
CA HIS A 73 -12.90 5.84 -6.72
C HIS A 73 -13.84 5.44 -7.88
N SER A 74 -13.28 4.97 -8.99
CA SER A 74 -14.05 4.48 -10.15
C SER A 74 -14.94 3.29 -9.78
N GLU A 75 -14.39 2.29 -9.08
CA GLU A 75 -15.14 1.11 -8.62
C GLU A 75 -16.26 1.47 -7.64
N ASN A 76 -15.97 2.37 -6.69
CA ASN A 76 -16.96 2.88 -5.75
C ASN A 76 -18.11 3.60 -6.47
N ASN A 77 -17.81 4.41 -7.49
CA ASN A 77 -18.83 5.06 -8.30
C ASN A 77 -19.70 4.02 -9.02
N ASN A 78 -19.11 2.99 -9.63
CA ASN A 78 -19.85 1.90 -10.27
C ASN A 78 -20.79 1.19 -9.29
N PHE A 79 -20.32 0.91 -8.08
CA PHE A 79 -21.16 0.32 -7.03
C PHE A 79 -22.32 1.24 -6.62
N GLN A 80 -22.08 2.55 -6.48
CA GLN A 80 -23.15 3.49 -6.19
C GLN A 80 -24.19 3.58 -7.31
N TYR A 81 -23.77 3.49 -8.58
CA TYR A 81 -24.71 3.42 -9.70
C TYR A 81 -25.58 2.15 -9.61
N TYR A 82 -24.98 1.01 -9.32
CA TYR A 82 -25.70 -0.23 -9.06
C TYR A 82 -26.71 -0.08 -7.92
N GLN A 83 -26.29 0.46 -6.78
CA GLN A 83 -27.14 0.63 -5.60
C GLN A 83 -28.36 1.54 -5.90
N ARG A 84 -28.16 2.64 -6.64
CA ARG A 84 -29.27 3.50 -7.09
C ARG A 84 -30.22 2.77 -8.03
N SER A 85 -29.69 1.93 -8.92
CA SER A 85 -30.51 1.15 -9.86
C SER A 85 -31.34 0.08 -9.14
N LEU A 86 -30.71 -0.65 -8.22
CA LEU A 86 -31.34 -1.65 -7.38
C LEU A 86 -32.48 -1.02 -6.55
N ALA A 87 -32.22 0.12 -5.90
CA ALA A 87 -33.23 0.80 -5.10
C ALA A 87 -34.48 1.18 -5.91
N ARG A 88 -34.30 1.65 -7.15
CA ARG A 88 -35.42 1.97 -8.06
C ARG A 88 -36.23 0.72 -8.42
N GLU A 89 -35.57 -0.39 -8.74
CA GLU A 89 -36.27 -1.65 -9.06
C GLU A 89 -36.99 -2.22 -7.83
N GLN A 90 -36.35 -2.20 -6.65
CA GLN A 90 -36.98 -2.61 -5.40
C GLN A 90 -38.23 -1.78 -5.08
N GLN A 91 -38.19 -0.47 -5.33
CA GLN A 91 -39.36 0.40 -5.13
C GLN A 91 -40.52 0.02 -6.08
N LYS A 92 -40.23 -0.34 -7.33
CA LYS A 92 -41.26 -0.82 -8.28
C LYS A 92 -41.86 -2.15 -7.83
N ILE A 93 -41.02 -3.08 -7.37
CA ILE A 93 -41.47 -4.39 -6.85
C ILE A 93 -42.36 -4.17 -5.62
N ALA A 94 -41.95 -3.34 -4.67
CA ALA A 94 -42.73 -3.03 -3.47
C ALA A 94 -44.09 -2.40 -3.81
N ALA A 95 -44.12 -1.45 -4.76
CA ALA A 95 -45.36 -0.85 -5.23
C ALA A 95 -46.29 -1.87 -5.92
N TRP A 96 -45.73 -2.77 -6.74
CA TRP A 96 -46.49 -3.86 -7.37
C TRP A 96 -47.07 -4.82 -6.32
N GLN A 97 -46.27 -5.23 -5.34
CA GLN A 97 -46.70 -6.13 -4.25
C GLN A 97 -47.81 -5.50 -3.42
N ALA A 98 -47.69 -4.21 -3.07
CA ALA A 98 -48.74 -3.49 -2.36
C ALA A 98 -50.06 -3.46 -3.15
N LYS A 99 -49.99 -3.20 -4.47
CA LYS A 99 -51.17 -3.23 -5.35
C LYS A 99 -51.79 -4.63 -5.42
N ARG A 100 -50.97 -5.67 -5.60
CA ARG A 100 -51.43 -7.07 -5.68
C ARG A 100 -52.10 -7.52 -4.38
N LYS A 101 -51.54 -7.14 -3.23
CA LYS A 101 -52.12 -7.41 -1.90
C LYS A 101 -53.48 -6.73 -1.71
N ALA A 102 -53.61 -5.47 -2.11
CA ALA A 102 -54.89 -4.76 -2.06
C ALA A 102 -55.95 -5.40 -2.97
N GLU A 103 -55.55 -5.85 -4.16
CA GLU A 103 -56.45 -6.55 -5.09
C GLU A 103 -56.89 -7.91 -4.54
N ASN A 104 -55.98 -8.69 -3.94
CA ASN A 104 -56.30 -9.96 -3.28
C ASN A 104 -57.25 -9.77 -2.09
N ALA A 105 -57.10 -8.68 -1.32
CA ALA A 105 -58.02 -8.35 -0.24
C ALA A 105 -59.45 -8.07 -0.77
N SER A 106 -59.58 -7.37 -1.89
CA SER A 106 -60.87 -7.14 -2.57
C SER A 106 -61.46 -8.45 -3.13
N ARG A 107 -60.65 -9.33 -3.72
CA ARG A 107 -61.12 -10.65 -4.17
C ARG A 107 -61.62 -11.53 -3.04
N ALA A 108 -61.00 -11.46 -1.87
CA ALA A 108 -61.41 -12.21 -0.70
C ALA A 108 -62.82 -11.83 -0.22
N THR A 109 -63.18 -10.53 -0.25
CA THR A 109 -64.54 -10.09 0.11
C THR A 109 -65.58 -10.56 -0.92
N LEU A 110 -65.19 -10.65 -2.19
CA LEU A 110 -65.99 -11.18 -3.29
C LEU A 110 -65.98 -12.73 -3.38
N LYS A 111 -65.34 -13.43 -2.42
CA LYS A 111 -65.16 -14.90 -2.40
C LYS A 111 -64.52 -15.48 -3.66
N GLN A 112 -63.64 -14.71 -4.32
CA GLN A 112 -62.82 -15.15 -5.45
C GLN A 112 -61.46 -15.66 -4.96
N ALA A 113 -60.84 -16.58 -5.71
CA ALA A 113 -59.50 -17.08 -5.40
C ALA A 113 -58.45 -15.96 -5.50
N PRO A 114 -57.44 -15.93 -4.61
CA PRO A 114 -56.36 -14.94 -4.65
C PRO A 114 -55.46 -15.15 -5.88
N LEU A 115 -54.97 -14.05 -6.45
CA LEU A 115 -53.96 -14.11 -7.50
C LEU A 115 -52.58 -14.45 -6.91
N PRO A 116 -51.70 -15.10 -7.67
CA PRO A 116 -50.35 -15.42 -7.23
C PRO A 116 -49.55 -14.15 -6.90
N GLU A 117 -48.78 -14.22 -5.82
CA GLU A 117 -47.94 -13.12 -5.34
C GLU A 117 -46.50 -13.21 -5.88
N ASP A 118 -46.09 -14.30 -6.53
CA ASP A 118 -44.71 -14.50 -7.01
C ASP A 118 -44.45 -13.99 -8.44
N GLU A 119 -45.49 -13.53 -9.15
CA GLU A 119 -45.36 -13.08 -10.55
C GLU A 119 -44.34 -11.94 -10.73
N TRP A 120 -44.09 -11.14 -9.69
CA TRP A 120 -43.08 -10.07 -9.75
C TRP A 120 -41.69 -10.59 -10.08
N GLN A 121 -41.34 -11.83 -9.71
CA GLN A 121 -40.03 -12.42 -9.99
C GLN A 121 -39.81 -12.63 -11.50
N ARG A 122 -40.89 -12.83 -12.27
CA ARG A 122 -40.84 -12.92 -13.74
C ARG A 122 -40.92 -11.55 -14.40
N LEU A 123 -41.63 -10.61 -13.78
CA LEU A 123 -41.90 -9.28 -14.33
C LEU A 123 -40.73 -8.30 -14.14
N PHE A 124 -40.03 -8.38 -13.01
CA PHE A 124 -38.93 -7.48 -12.67
C PHE A 124 -37.60 -8.23 -12.69
N LYS A 125 -36.63 -7.67 -13.42
CA LYS A 125 -35.25 -8.20 -13.45
C LYS A 125 -34.37 -7.28 -12.62
N LEU A 126 -33.78 -7.79 -11.56
CA LEU A 126 -32.85 -7.02 -10.75
C LEU A 126 -31.57 -6.75 -11.54
N PRO A 127 -30.95 -5.56 -11.39
CA PRO A 127 -29.64 -5.29 -11.97
C PRO A 127 -28.61 -6.30 -11.45
N GLN A 128 -27.64 -6.67 -12.29
CA GLN A 128 -26.54 -7.53 -11.89
C GLN A 128 -25.60 -6.77 -10.95
N GLU A 129 -25.23 -7.40 -9.83
CA GLU A 129 -24.27 -6.83 -8.89
C GLU A 129 -22.87 -6.80 -9.54
N PRO A 130 -22.17 -5.65 -9.51
CA PRO A 130 -20.77 -5.60 -9.92
C PRO A 130 -19.89 -6.42 -8.97
N SER A 131 -18.79 -6.98 -9.48
CA SER A 131 -17.86 -7.76 -8.66
C SER A 131 -17.28 -6.93 -7.51
N ARG A 132 -17.35 -7.47 -6.28
CA ARG A 132 -16.76 -6.84 -5.08
C ARG A 132 -15.30 -7.24 -4.83
N LEU A 133 -14.81 -8.24 -5.56
CA LEU A 133 -13.44 -8.76 -5.40
C LEU A 133 -12.40 -7.72 -5.82
N GLU A 134 -12.64 -7.07 -6.96
CA GLU A 134 -11.72 -6.05 -7.51
C GLU A 134 -11.55 -4.88 -6.54
N SER A 135 -12.67 -4.36 -6.01
CA SER A 135 -12.66 -3.32 -4.99
C SER A 135 -11.89 -3.73 -3.73
N MET A 136 -12.05 -4.97 -3.25
CA MET A 136 -11.30 -5.47 -2.10
C MET A 136 -9.80 -5.56 -2.38
N LEU A 137 -9.42 -6.06 -3.55
CA LEU A 137 -8.02 -6.18 -3.96
C LEU A 137 -7.36 -4.81 -4.05
N ASN A 138 -8.05 -3.86 -4.66
CA ASN A 138 -7.56 -2.51 -4.84
C ASN A 138 -7.41 -1.76 -3.49
N THR A 139 -8.38 -1.88 -2.57
CA THR A 139 -8.23 -1.35 -1.20
C THR A 139 -6.97 -1.91 -0.52
N ARG A 140 -6.62 -3.18 -0.76
CA ARG A 140 -5.37 -3.75 -0.24
C ARG A 140 -4.11 -3.19 -0.90
N GLN A 141 -4.16 -2.90 -2.20
CA GLN A 141 -3.04 -2.24 -2.88
C GLN A 141 -2.80 -0.84 -2.32
N VAL A 142 -3.86 -0.04 -2.12
CA VAL A 142 -3.79 1.27 -1.45
C VAL A 142 -3.13 1.15 -0.07
N GLU A 143 -3.59 0.22 0.77
CA GLU A 143 -3.02 0.00 2.10
C GLU A 143 -1.52 -0.37 2.03
N GLN A 144 -1.15 -1.22 1.08
CA GLN A 144 0.22 -1.68 0.91
C GLN A 144 1.16 -0.54 0.49
N TYR A 145 0.76 0.29 -0.47
CA TYR A 145 1.58 1.43 -0.89
C TYR A 145 1.72 2.47 0.23
N SER A 146 0.66 2.76 0.98
CA SER A 146 0.75 3.63 2.16
C SER A 146 1.75 3.10 3.19
N ARG A 147 1.70 1.79 3.51
CA ARG A 147 2.66 1.17 4.46
C ARG A 147 4.11 1.25 3.96
N GLN A 148 4.35 1.11 2.66
CA GLN A 148 5.70 1.21 2.10
C GLN A 148 6.24 2.63 2.19
N ILE A 149 5.40 3.63 1.92
CA ILE A 149 5.75 5.04 2.08
C ILE A 149 6.07 5.35 3.55
N ASP A 150 5.21 4.93 4.49
CA ASP A 150 5.43 5.14 5.92
C ASP A 150 6.75 4.52 6.41
N GLY A 151 7.04 3.28 5.99
CA GLY A 151 8.29 2.60 6.33
C GLY A 151 9.52 3.32 5.76
N PHE A 152 9.44 3.80 4.53
CA PHE A 152 10.50 4.58 3.90
C PHE A 152 10.74 5.91 4.62
N VAL A 153 9.67 6.68 4.89
CA VAL A 153 9.74 7.98 5.56
C VAL A 153 10.28 7.84 6.99
N SER A 154 9.85 6.82 7.74
CA SER A 154 10.37 6.55 9.09
C SER A 154 11.88 6.31 9.08
N SER A 155 12.38 5.50 8.14
CA SER A 155 13.81 5.21 7.99
C SER A 155 14.58 6.47 7.57
N THR A 156 14.08 7.21 6.58
CA THR A 156 14.76 8.39 6.04
C THR A 156 14.81 9.54 7.04
N THR A 157 13.75 9.74 7.83
CA THR A 157 13.72 10.73 8.91
C THR A 157 14.81 10.43 9.96
N GLY A 158 14.94 9.18 10.39
CA GLY A 158 16.01 8.77 11.31
C GLY A 158 17.41 9.07 10.80
N LYS A 159 17.67 8.78 9.50
CA LYS A 159 18.93 9.13 8.84
C LYS A 159 19.18 10.63 8.80
N MET A 160 18.17 11.42 8.48
CA MET A 160 18.27 12.89 8.39
C MET A 160 18.58 13.52 9.76
N PHE A 161 17.96 13.03 10.84
CA PHE A 161 18.28 13.47 12.20
C PHE A 161 19.70 13.09 12.62
N ALA A 162 20.17 11.89 12.28
CA ALA A 162 21.55 11.48 12.58
C ALA A 162 22.58 12.37 11.88
N VAL A 163 22.33 12.73 10.62
CA VAL A 163 23.17 13.69 9.87
C VAL A 163 23.13 15.07 10.51
N LYS A 164 21.94 15.61 10.84
CA LYS A 164 21.82 16.92 11.48
C LYS A 164 22.53 16.97 12.83
N GLY A 165 22.36 15.96 13.68
CA GLY A 165 23.01 15.89 15.00
C GLY A 165 24.53 15.83 14.93
N ASN A 166 25.08 15.17 13.91
CA ASN A 166 26.53 15.09 13.70
C ASN A 166 27.13 16.34 13.04
N LEU A 167 26.37 17.06 12.21
CA LEU A 167 26.82 18.30 11.56
C LEU A 167 26.79 19.53 12.49
N LEU A 168 25.98 19.49 13.56
CA LEU A 168 25.85 20.55 14.56
C LEU A 168 26.07 20.02 15.99
N PRO A 169 27.29 19.55 16.34
CA PRO A 169 27.57 19.10 17.69
C PRO A 169 27.59 20.30 18.66
N GLY A 170 26.45 20.57 19.32
CA GLY A 170 26.32 21.59 20.37
C GLY A 170 24.96 22.30 20.45
N GLU A 171 24.21 22.41 19.35
CA GLU A 171 22.93 23.15 19.33
C GLU A 171 21.72 22.36 19.87
N ALA A 172 21.87 21.07 20.15
CA ALA A 172 20.78 20.24 20.67
C ALA A 172 20.56 20.36 22.20
N THR A 173 21.16 21.37 22.85
CA THR A 173 21.14 21.55 24.32
C THR A 173 20.28 22.71 24.82
N GLU A 174 19.44 23.30 23.98
CA GLU A 174 18.36 24.22 24.42
C GLU A 174 16.97 23.65 24.12
#